data_AF-A0A6G0QAT3-F1
#
_entry.id   AF-A0A6G0QAT3-F1
#
_cell.length_a   1.000
_cell.length_b   1.000
_cell.length_c   1.000
_cell.angle_alpha   90.00
_cell.angle_beta   90.00
_cell.angle_gamma   90.00
#
_symmetry.space_group_name_H-M   'P 1'
#
loop_
_entity.id
_entity.type
_entity.pdbx_description
1 polymer ?
#
loop_
_entity_poly.entity_id
_entity_poly.type
_entity_poly.pdbx_seq_one_letter_code
_entity_poly.pdbx_strand_id
1 'polypeptide(L)'
;METAVRGGHYDAARWLQEYTPYESTEEELNQVISVAVNDGAMEFAESLKPNDYELVQYVNERAKPETIEWLIEKGEVKKYQDLGALAVVVAALHGDLDLMQRIARLRNKRRKITQWPR
;
A
#
# COMPACT_ATOMS: atom_id res chain seq x y z
N MET A 1 -19.87 -1.68 -4.92
CA MET A 1 -18.40 -1.76 -5.08
C MET A 1 -17.71 -2.00 -3.74
N GLU A 2 -17.95 -1.17 -2.72
CA GLU A 2 -17.34 -1.28 -1.38
C GLU A 2 -17.41 -2.69 -0.76
N THR A 3 -18.59 -3.32 -0.74
CA THR A 3 -18.76 -4.68 -0.19
C THR A 3 -17.90 -5.72 -0.91
N ALA A 4 -17.77 -5.63 -2.23
CA ALA A 4 -16.92 -6.55 -3.01
C ALA A 4 -15.44 -6.36 -2.63
N VAL A 5 -15.01 -5.11 -2.48
CA VAL A 5 -13.63 -4.75 -2.12
C VAL A 5 -13.29 -5.20 -0.70
N ARG A 6 -14.19 -5.00 0.28
CA ARG A 6 -14.01 -5.53 1.65
C ARG A 6 -13.95 -7.06 1.70
N GLY A 7 -14.53 -7.75 0.72
CA GLY A 7 -14.43 -9.20 0.56
C GLY A 7 -13.21 -9.67 -0.25
N GLY A 8 -12.36 -8.75 -0.73
CA GLY A 8 -11.23 -9.08 -1.61
C GLY A 8 -11.65 -9.51 -3.02
N HIS A 9 -12.88 -9.22 -3.43
CA HIS A 9 -13.44 -9.60 -4.74
C HIS A 9 -13.20 -8.51 -5.79
N TYR A 10 -11.93 -8.25 -6.13
CA TYR A 10 -11.53 -7.14 -7.01
C TYR A 10 -12.05 -7.26 -8.44
N ASP A 11 -12.21 -8.47 -8.98
CA ASP A 11 -12.81 -8.66 -10.31
C ASP A 11 -14.29 -8.26 -10.31
N ALA A 12 -15.03 -8.60 -9.26
CA ALA A 12 -16.41 -8.17 -9.10
C ALA A 12 -16.50 -6.65 -8.89
N ALA A 13 -15.56 -6.08 -8.15
CA ALA A 13 -15.48 -4.63 -7.97
C ALA A 13 -15.20 -3.88 -9.28
N ARG A 14 -14.27 -4.39 -10.11
CA ARG A 14 -13.98 -3.86 -11.45
C ARG A 14 -15.18 -3.98 -12.38
N TRP A 15 -15.86 -5.13 -12.38
CA TRP A 15 -17.09 -5.29 -13.15
C TRP A 15 -18.17 -4.29 -12.72
N LEU A 16 -18.35 -4.07 -11.42
CA LEU A 16 -19.30 -3.08 -10.91
C LEU A 16 -18.92 -1.65 -11.34
N GLN A 17 -17.64 -1.30 -11.32
CA GLN A 17 -17.15 0.00 -11.78
C GLN A 17 -17.44 0.23 -13.27
N GLU A 18 -17.21 -0.77 -14.11
CA GLU A 18 -17.33 -0.65 -15.57
C GLU A 18 -18.78 -0.72 -16.07
N TYR A 19 -19.63 -1.50 -15.40
CA TYR A 19 -20.94 -1.88 -15.93
C TYR A 19 -22.15 -1.43 -15.11
N THR A 20 -21.94 -0.66 -14.02
CA THR A 20 -23.06 -0.09 -13.27
C THR A 20 -23.14 1.43 -13.44
N PRO A 21 -24.35 2.00 -13.59
CA PRO A 21 -24.53 3.45 -13.78
C PRO A 21 -24.36 4.25 -12.48
N TYR A 22 -23.93 3.62 -11.39
CA TYR A 22 -23.79 4.28 -10.10
C TYR A 22 -22.44 5.01 -10.02
N GLU A 23 -22.50 6.34 -9.98
CA GLU A 23 -21.34 7.17 -9.69
C GLU A 23 -21.06 7.15 -8.19
N SER A 24 -19.91 6.61 -7.81
CA SER A 24 -19.46 6.64 -6.42
C SER A 24 -19.11 8.07 -6.01
N THR A 25 -19.48 8.43 -4.79
CA THR A 25 -19.02 9.67 -4.17
C THR A 25 -17.50 9.63 -3.93
N GLU A 26 -16.89 10.80 -3.77
CA GLU A 26 -15.46 10.88 -3.44
C GLU A 26 -15.13 10.13 -2.14
N GLU A 27 -16.01 10.19 -1.14
CA GLU A 27 -15.84 9.48 0.12
C GLU A 27 -15.86 7.95 -0.07
N GLU A 28 -16.82 7.41 -0.82
CA GLU A 28 -16.90 5.98 -1.11
C GLU A 28 -15.68 5.51 -1.93
N LEU A 29 -15.26 6.30 -2.90
CA LEU A 29 -14.08 6.00 -3.72
C LEU A 29 -12.81 5.98 -2.85
N ASN A 30 -12.65 6.96 -1.97
CA ASN A 30 -11.55 7.02 -1.02
C ASN A 30 -11.50 5.81 -0.08
N GLN A 31 -12.67 5.36 0.41
CA GLN A 31 -12.75 4.16 1.23
C GLN A 31 -12.38 2.90 0.42
N VAL A 32 -12.86 2.79 -0.81
CA VAL A 32 -12.54 1.67 -1.70
C VAL A 32 -11.04 1.61 -2.02
N ILE A 33 -10.44 2.75 -2.39
CA ILE A 33 -8.99 2.84 -2.64
C ILE A 33 -8.21 2.46 -1.40
N SER A 34 -8.60 2.98 -0.22
CA SER A 34 -7.94 2.66 1.04
C SER A 34 -7.94 1.16 1.33
N VAL A 35 -9.08 0.49 1.18
CA VAL A 35 -9.14 -0.96 1.39
C VAL A 35 -8.27 -1.70 0.38
N ALA A 36 -8.39 -1.38 -0.91
CA ALA A 36 -7.62 -2.05 -1.97
C ALA A 36 -6.10 -1.88 -1.81
N VAL A 37 -5.64 -0.65 -1.49
CA VAL A 37 -4.23 -0.35 -1.24
C VAL A 37 -3.70 -1.20 -0.10
N ASN A 38 -4.43 -1.30 1.02
CA ASN A 38 -3.95 -2.02 2.18
C ASN A 38 -4.10 -3.54 2.05
N ASP A 39 -4.93 -4.03 1.12
CA ASP A 39 -5.09 -5.46 0.84
C ASP A 39 -4.12 -5.99 -0.24
N GLY A 40 -3.24 -5.12 -0.77
CA GLY A 40 -2.26 -5.48 -1.81
C GLY A 40 -2.80 -5.43 -3.24
N ALA A 41 -4.04 -4.99 -3.45
CA ALA A 41 -4.69 -4.90 -4.77
C ALA A 41 -4.31 -3.61 -5.52
N MET A 42 -3.00 -3.40 -5.70
CA MET A 42 -2.43 -2.12 -6.15
C MET A 42 -2.86 -1.72 -7.55
N GLU A 43 -2.99 -2.67 -8.49
CA GLU A 43 -3.46 -2.39 -9.85
C GLU A 43 -4.92 -1.91 -9.87
N PHE A 44 -5.77 -2.50 -9.02
CA PHE A 44 -7.16 -2.09 -8.89
C PHE A 44 -7.24 -0.70 -8.23
N ALA A 45 -6.47 -0.46 -7.18
CA ALA A 45 -6.38 0.85 -6.56
C ALA A 45 -5.87 1.93 -7.54
N GLU A 46 -4.86 1.62 -8.36
CA GLU A 46 -4.33 2.52 -9.38
C GLU A 46 -5.38 2.86 -10.44
N SER A 47 -6.23 1.91 -10.84
CA SER A 47 -7.34 2.17 -11.79
C SER A 47 -8.46 3.07 -11.24
N LEU A 48 -8.54 3.23 -9.92
CA LEU A 48 -9.55 4.07 -9.26
C LEU A 48 -9.02 5.42 -8.81
N LYS A 49 -7.69 5.59 -8.76
CA LYS A 49 -7.04 6.74 -8.15
C LYS A 49 -7.40 8.04 -8.90
N PRO A 50 -7.87 9.09 -8.20
CA PRO A 50 -7.99 10.41 -8.82
C PRO A 50 -6.61 10.97 -9.21
N ASN A 51 -6.56 11.80 -10.25
CA ASN A 51 -5.30 12.30 -10.83
C ASN A 51 -4.41 13.06 -9.83
N ASP A 52 -5.02 13.78 -8.88
CA ASP A 52 -4.31 14.65 -7.93
C ASP A 52 -3.83 13.93 -6.66
N TYR A 53 -4.12 12.64 -6.52
CA TYR A 53 -3.78 11.87 -5.32
C TYR A 53 -2.65 10.89 -5.59
N GLU A 54 -1.89 10.50 -4.57
CA GLU A 54 -0.91 9.42 -4.66
C GLU A 54 -1.34 8.25 -3.77
N LEU A 55 -1.19 7.00 -4.23
CA LEU A 55 -1.61 5.82 -3.46
C LEU A 55 -0.91 5.72 -2.10
N VAL A 56 0.29 6.30 -1.96
CA VAL A 56 1.04 6.35 -0.69
C VAL A 56 0.24 7.00 0.44
N GLN A 57 -0.70 7.90 0.12
CA GLN A 57 -1.53 8.60 1.10
C GLN A 57 -2.58 7.70 1.75
N TYR A 58 -2.88 6.55 1.14
CA TYR A 58 -3.88 5.59 1.63
C TYR A 58 -3.26 4.42 2.42
N VAL A 59 -1.93 4.30 2.41
CA VAL A 59 -1.21 3.21 3.10
C VAL A 59 -1.25 3.43 4.60
N ASN A 60 -1.59 2.39 5.36
CA ASN A 60 -1.55 2.38 6.81
C ASN A 60 -0.92 1.09 7.34
N GLU A 61 -0.89 0.90 8.66
CA GLU A 61 -0.24 -0.22 9.32
C GLU A 61 -0.88 -1.59 9.02
N ARG A 62 -2.10 -1.61 8.46
CA ARG A 62 -2.79 -2.83 8.02
C ARG A 62 -2.43 -3.24 6.60
N ALA A 63 -1.58 -2.48 5.92
CA ALA A 63 -1.10 -2.85 4.60
C ALA A 63 -0.48 -4.25 4.63
N LYS A 64 -0.78 -5.05 3.62
CA LYS A 64 -0.11 -6.32 3.42
C LYS A 64 1.30 -6.11 2.83
N PRO A 65 2.22 -7.08 2.99
CA PRO A 65 3.56 -7.01 2.41
C PRO A 65 3.57 -6.71 0.90
N GLU A 66 2.60 -7.22 0.15
CA GLU A 66 2.44 -7.01 -1.29
C GLU A 66 2.33 -5.52 -1.66
N THR A 67 1.62 -4.72 -0.85
CA THR A 67 1.55 -3.26 -1.00
C THR A 67 2.93 -2.63 -0.88
N ILE A 68 3.71 -3.08 0.09
CA ILE A 68 5.04 -2.54 0.36
C ILE A 68 6.02 -2.93 -0.76
N GLU A 69 5.97 -4.16 -1.24
CA GLU A 69 6.78 -4.61 -2.38
C GLU A 69 6.50 -3.77 -3.63
N TRP A 70 5.23 -3.55 -3.97
CA TRP A 70 4.85 -2.70 -5.09
C TRP A 70 5.40 -1.25 -4.94
N LEU A 71 5.34 -0.69 -3.73
CA LEU A 71 5.87 0.65 -3.45
C LEU A 71 7.40 0.71 -3.46
N ILE A 72 8.09 -0.40 -3.16
CA ILE A 72 9.54 -0.52 -3.35
C ILE A 72 9.88 -0.50 -4.84
N GLU A 73 9.15 -1.26 -5.66
CA GLU A 73 9.35 -1.33 -7.12
C GLU A 73 9.14 0.02 -7.80
N LYS A 74 8.13 0.79 -7.36
CA LYS A 74 7.90 2.18 -7.82
C LYS A 74 8.90 3.19 -7.25
N GLY A 75 9.75 2.80 -6.30
CA GLY A 75 10.75 3.66 -5.67
C GLY A 75 10.20 4.62 -4.61
N GLU A 76 8.92 4.48 -4.24
CA GLU A 76 8.22 5.37 -3.31
C GLU A 76 8.77 5.26 -1.88
N VAL A 77 9.12 4.06 -1.44
CA VAL A 77 9.72 3.81 -0.11
C VAL A 77 11.03 4.58 0.11
N LYS A 78 11.77 4.84 -0.97
CA LYS A 78 13.01 5.62 -0.94
C LYS A 78 12.75 7.13 -1.00
N LYS A 79 11.68 7.54 -1.68
CA LYS A 79 11.26 8.94 -1.86
C LYS A 79 10.67 9.50 -0.56
N TYR A 80 9.84 8.71 0.12
CA TYR A 80 9.08 9.15 1.30
C TYR A 80 9.61 8.49 2.58
N GLN A 81 10.24 9.28 3.45
CA GLN A 81 10.88 8.77 4.67
C GLN A 81 9.89 8.14 5.65
N ASP A 82 8.70 8.72 5.77
CA ASP A 82 7.62 8.25 6.64
C ASP A 82 7.03 6.93 6.14
N LEU A 83 6.79 6.83 4.82
CA LEU A 83 6.40 5.56 4.19
C LEU A 83 7.45 4.48 4.44
N GLY A 84 8.74 4.82 4.35
CA GLY A 84 9.80 3.88 4.67
C GLY A 84 9.85 3.45 6.13
N ALA A 85 9.40 4.28 7.08
CA ALA A 85 9.24 3.86 8.48
C ALA A 85 8.02 2.95 8.65
N LEU A 86 6.89 3.31 8.06
CA LEU A 86 5.66 2.51 8.05
C LEU A 86 5.89 1.13 7.43
N ALA A 87 6.61 1.05 6.31
CA ALA A 87 6.96 -0.18 5.64
C ALA A 87 7.73 -1.16 6.55
N VAL A 88 8.61 -0.65 7.42
CA VAL A 88 9.30 -1.48 8.43
C VAL A 88 8.32 -2.01 9.47
N VAL A 89 7.36 -1.19 9.91
CA VAL A 89 6.31 -1.61 10.86
C VAL A 89 5.44 -2.71 10.24
N VAL A 90 4.98 -2.52 9.00
CA VAL A 90 4.18 -3.50 8.26
C VAL A 90 4.91 -4.84 8.14
N ALA A 91 6.18 -4.82 7.71
CA ALA A 91 6.98 -6.02 7.59
C ALA A 91 7.19 -6.71 8.95
N ALA A 92 7.39 -5.94 10.03
CA ALA A 92 7.52 -6.49 11.38
C ALA A 92 6.22 -7.14 11.89
N LEU A 93 5.05 -6.53 11.63
CA LEU A 93 3.74 -7.09 12.00
C LEU A 93 3.49 -8.45 11.33
N HIS A 94 4.03 -8.65 10.13
CA HIS A 94 3.90 -9.89 9.38
C HIS A 94 5.06 -10.88 9.63
N GLY A 95 6.04 -10.53 10.47
CA GLY A 95 7.21 -11.36 10.74
C GLY A 95 8.17 -11.49 9.55
N ASP A 96 8.09 -10.59 8.56
CA ASP A 96 8.88 -10.64 7.34
C ASP A 96 10.24 -9.93 7.52
N LEU A 97 11.19 -10.67 8.09
CA LEU A 97 12.53 -10.17 8.35
C LEU A 97 13.28 -9.80 7.06
N ASP A 98 13.05 -10.49 5.95
CA ASP A 98 13.74 -10.17 4.69
C ASP A 98 13.29 -8.82 4.16
N LEU A 99 11.98 -8.59 4.12
CA LEU A 99 11.41 -7.32 3.72
C LEU A 99 11.89 -6.17 4.62
N MET A 100 11.89 -6.36 5.95
CA MET A 100 12.45 -5.39 6.90
C MET A 100 13.91 -5.02 6.55
N GLN A 101 14.75 -6.02 6.28
CA GLN A 101 16.16 -5.80 5.94
C GLN A 101 16.33 -5.09 4.60
N ARG A 102 15.52 -5.44 3.59
CA ARG A 102 15.51 -4.78 2.28
C ARG A 102 15.13 -3.31 2.42
N ILE A 103 14.06 -3.00 3.15
CA ILE A 103 13.64 -1.61 3.42
C ILE A 103 14.74 -0.84 4.17
N ALA A 104 15.34 -1.44 5.20
CA ALA A 104 16.41 -0.81 5.96
C ALA A 104 17.63 -0.46 5.09
N ARG A 105 17.99 -1.31 4.13
CA ARG A 105 19.07 -1.05 3.15
C ARG A 105 18.70 0.07 2.18
N LEU A 106 17.45 0.15 1.73
CA LEU A 106 16.98 1.21 0.84
C LEU A 106 17.04 2.60 1.52
N ARG A 107 16.75 2.65 2.83
CA ARG A 107 16.75 3.89 3.62
C ARG A 107 18.14 4.31 4.09
N ASN A 108 19.02 3.36 4.40
CA ASN A 108 20.36 3.65 4.91
C ASN A 108 21.40 3.76 3.78
N LYS A 109 21.70 4.97 3.29
CA LYS A 109 22.81 5.16 2.34
C LYS A 109 24.20 4.87 2.94
N ARG A 110 24.41 5.12 4.24
CA ARG A 110 25.61 4.70 4.99
C ARG A 110 25.34 4.70 6.50
N ARG A 111 25.21 3.51 7.08
CA ARG A 111 25.76 3.13 8.39
C ARG A 111 25.41 1.66 8.60
N LYS A 112 26.41 0.78 8.52
CA LYS A 112 26.31 -0.47 9.25
C LYS A 112 26.11 -0.06 10.71
N ILE A 113 24.96 -0.39 11.30
CA ILE A 113 24.85 -0.46 12.75
C ILE A 113 25.70 -1.67 13.13
N THR A 114 27.00 -1.47 13.32
CA THR A 114 27.93 -2.54 13.68
C THR A 114 27.76 -2.98 15.13
N GLN A 115 26.98 -2.25 15.93
CA GLN A 115 26.62 -2.61 17.29
C GLN A 115 25.19 -2.18 17.60
N TRP A 116 24.36 -3.14 17.99
CA TRP A 116 23.10 -2.86 18.65
C TRP A 116 23.39 -2.24 20.04
N PRO A 117 22.67 -1.18 20.46
CA PRO A 117 22.79 -0.67 21.82
C PRO A 117 22.43 -1.79 22.80
N ARG A 118 23.29 -1.99 23.80
CA ARG A 118 23.07 -2.91 24.91
C ARG A 118 21.95 -2.41 25.82
#